data_AF-X1AZT7-F1
#
_entry.id   AF-X1AZT7-F1
#
_cell.length_a   1.000
_cell.length_b   1.000
_cell.length_c   1.000
_cell.angle_alpha   90.00
_cell.angle_beta   90.00
_cell.angle_gamma   90.00
#
_symmetry.space_group_name_H-M   'P 1'
#
loop_
_entity.id
_entity.type
_entity.pdbx_description
1 polymer ?
#
loop_
_entity_poly.entity_id
_entity_poly.type
_entity_poly.pdbx_seq_one_letter_code
_entity_poly.pdbx_strand_id
1 'polypeptide(L)'
;GLIIHLSGATNLTPNPNKKVLVCSVERALKMGADGVSIHINIGADEEPEMLQDAHTAIEASREWGVPILAMMYPRGKKITDENAPEAVNIAVRVGAELGADIVKTNYTGDIDSFKYIVKGVNVPVIIAGGPKMDTIPELFQVVYDSIQAGGAGVAFGRNVFQAENPTKMVEGLAKIVHKNYTVEEVLKEF
;
A
#
# COMPACT_ATOMS: atom_id res chain seq x y z
N GLY A 1 11.25 1.96 -10.91
CA GLY A 1 11.80 3.23 -10.41
C GLY A 1 11.98 3.19 -8.91
N LEU A 2 12.68 4.17 -8.36
CA LEU A 2 12.87 4.42 -6.93
C LEU A 2 11.71 5.27 -6.39
N ILE A 3 10.98 4.76 -5.40
CA ILE A 3 9.97 5.53 -4.65
C ILE A 3 10.54 5.88 -3.28
N ILE A 4 10.73 7.16 -2.98
CA ILE A 4 11.24 7.61 -1.68
C ILE A 4 10.10 7.83 -0.69
N HIS A 5 10.22 7.26 0.50
CA HIS A 5 9.24 7.44 1.57
C HIS A 5 9.50 8.73 2.35
N LEU A 6 8.48 9.59 2.44
CA LEU A 6 8.58 10.94 2.98
C LEU A 6 8.32 11.03 4.48
N SER A 7 7.55 10.09 5.03
CA SER A 7 7.14 10.08 6.43
C SER A 7 7.85 8.98 7.22
N GLY A 8 7.92 9.12 8.55
CA GLY A 8 8.55 8.11 9.39
C GLY A 8 8.02 8.10 10.82
N ALA A 9 8.13 6.91 11.44
CA ALA A 9 8.10 6.71 12.88
C ALA A 9 8.71 5.34 13.18
N THR A 10 9.21 5.12 14.40
CA THR A 10 9.75 3.82 14.81
C THR A 10 8.74 3.07 15.69
N ASN A 11 8.96 1.78 15.91
CA ASN A 11 8.19 1.03 16.91
C ASN A 11 8.71 1.26 18.35
N LEU A 12 9.75 2.08 18.52
CA LEU A 12 10.35 2.38 19.83
C LEU A 12 9.77 3.66 20.46
N THR A 13 9.05 4.47 19.70
CA THR A 13 8.34 5.64 20.25
C THR A 13 7.11 5.20 21.05
N PRO A 14 6.71 5.96 22.10
CA PRO A 14 5.44 5.74 22.78
C PRO A 14 4.21 5.78 21.86
N ASN A 15 4.33 6.44 20.70
CA ASN A 15 3.29 6.47 19.69
C ASN A 15 3.83 6.11 18.28
N PRO A 16 3.86 4.82 17.91
CA PRO A 16 4.30 4.36 16.60
C PRO A 16 3.35 4.72 15.45
N ASN A 17 2.09 5.06 15.75
CA ASN A 17 1.08 5.38 14.74
C ASN A 17 1.18 6.84 14.28
N LYS A 18 1.77 7.73 15.08
CA LYS A 18 2.09 9.10 14.67
C LYS A 18 3.23 9.10 13.66
N LYS A 19 2.91 9.17 12.37
CA LYS A 19 3.90 9.39 11.31
C LYS A 19 4.13 10.89 11.18
N VAL A 20 5.38 11.27 10.91
CA VAL A 20 5.77 12.67 10.68
C VAL A 20 6.56 12.77 9.38
N LEU A 21 6.45 13.89 8.67
CA LEU A 21 7.33 14.17 7.54
C LEU A 21 8.80 14.26 7.99
N VAL A 22 9.67 13.50 7.30
CA VAL A 22 11.12 13.45 7.52
C VAL A 22 11.91 13.76 6.25
N CYS A 23 11.25 13.84 5.10
CA CYS A 23 11.83 14.20 3.81
C CYS A 23 10.84 15.05 3.01
N SER A 24 11.34 16.07 2.30
CA SER A 24 10.53 16.83 1.36
C SER A 24 10.56 16.22 -0.04
N VAL A 25 9.62 16.59 -0.89
CA VAL A 25 9.56 16.16 -2.30
C VAL A 25 10.81 16.61 -3.06
N GLU A 26 11.27 17.84 -2.85
CA GLU A 26 12.47 18.39 -3.50
C GLU A 26 13.73 17.62 -3.10
N ARG A 27 13.82 17.23 -1.81
CA ARG A 27 14.93 16.41 -1.35
C ARG A 27 14.88 15.02 -1.98
N ALA A 28 13.70 14.41 -2.09
CA ALA A 28 13.53 13.14 -2.76
C ALA A 28 13.96 13.21 -4.25
N LEU A 29 13.57 14.26 -4.96
CA LEU A 29 13.98 14.49 -6.36
C LEU A 29 15.48 14.66 -6.51
N LYS A 30 16.13 15.41 -5.61
CA LYS A 30 17.61 15.53 -5.57
C LYS A 30 18.31 14.20 -5.34
N MET A 31 17.63 13.20 -4.77
CA MET A 31 18.13 11.85 -4.56
C MET A 31 17.82 10.90 -5.73
N GLY A 32 17.19 11.39 -6.80
CA GLY A 32 16.85 10.60 -7.98
C GLY A 32 15.55 9.78 -7.83
N ALA A 33 14.59 10.26 -7.04
CA ALA A 33 13.27 9.63 -6.94
C ALA A 33 12.50 9.68 -8.28
N ASP A 34 11.93 8.55 -8.68
CA ASP A 34 10.93 8.46 -9.76
C ASP A 34 9.51 8.69 -9.23
N GLY A 35 9.34 8.62 -7.91
CA GLY A 35 8.08 8.84 -7.20
C GLY A 35 8.32 9.03 -5.71
N VAL A 36 7.30 9.47 -5.00
CA VAL A 36 7.35 9.63 -3.55
C VAL A 36 6.21 8.86 -2.88
N SER A 37 6.32 8.62 -1.58
CA SER A 37 5.22 8.01 -0.83
C SER A 37 5.09 8.58 0.57
N ILE A 38 3.86 8.59 1.09
CA ILE A 38 3.55 9.04 2.44
C ILE A 38 2.63 8.03 3.13
N HIS A 39 2.71 7.90 4.45
CA HIS A 39 1.92 6.95 5.25
C HIS A 39 0.98 7.71 6.19
N ILE A 40 -0.32 7.43 6.04
CA ILE A 40 -1.40 7.91 6.90
C ILE A 40 -2.05 6.72 7.60
N ASN A 41 -2.22 6.82 8.91
CA ASN A 41 -3.02 5.87 9.71
C ASN A 41 -4.40 6.48 9.98
N ILE A 42 -5.42 5.98 9.28
CA ILE A 42 -6.81 6.41 9.43
C ILE A 42 -7.41 5.76 10.67
N GLY A 43 -7.90 6.58 11.59
CA GLY A 43 -8.42 6.23 12.91
C GLY A 43 -7.44 6.54 14.05
N ALA A 44 -6.19 6.94 13.76
CA ALA A 44 -5.21 7.29 14.77
C ALA A 44 -5.58 8.62 15.44
N ASP A 45 -5.14 8.84 16.69
CA ASP A 45 -5.39 10.11 17.37
C ASP A 45 -4.79 11.30 16.58
N GLU A 46 -3.65 11.08 15.91
CA GLU A 46 -2.94 12.06 15.08
C GLU A 46 -3.28 11.99 13.58
N GLU A 47 -4.41 11.37 13.21
CA GLU A 47 -4.90 11.41 11.83
C GLU A 47 -4.96 12.85 11.27
N PRO A 48 -5.48 13.87 11.97
CA PRO A 48 -5.55 15.23 11.44
C PRO A 48 -4.19 15.83 11.04
N GLU A 49 -3.14 15.56 11.79
CA GLU A 49 -1.78 16.00 11.49
C GLU A 49 -1.21 15.24 10.28
N MET A 50 -1.40 13.92 10.21
CA MET A 50 -0.96 13.13 9.06
C MET A 50 -1.70 13.53 7.76
N LEU A 51 -2.97 13.96 7.86
CA LEU A 51 -3.71 14.50 6.71
C LEU A 51 -3.16 15.85 6.25
N GLN A 52 -2.71 16.72 7.16
CA GLN A 52 -2.04 17.98 6.81
C GLN A 52 -0.66 17.75 6.17
N ASP A 53 0.10 16.78 6.69
CA ASP A 53 1.35 16.33 6.08
C ASP A 53 1.12 15.77 4.66
N ALA A 54 0.05 14.98 4.48
CA ALA A 54 -0.34 14.46 3.18
C ALA A 54 -0.72 15.57 2.19
N HIS A 55 -1.52 16.55 2.61
CA HIS A 55 -1.83 17.72 1.81
C HIS A 55 -0.55 18.42 1.32
N THR A 56 0.38 18.69 2.24
CA THR A 56 1.65 19.35 1.91
C THR A 56 2.47 18.55 0.88
N ALA A 57 2.58 17.24 1.09
CA ALA A 57 3.33 16.37 0.19
C ALA A 57 2.67 16.23 -1.19
N ILE A 58 1.33 16.15 -1.25
CA ILE A 58 0.58 16.02 -2.51
C ILE A 58 0.68 17.31 -3.33
N GLU A 59 0.50 18.49 -2.71
CA GLU A 59 0.62 19.76 -3.42
C GLU A 59 2.04 19.96 -3.97
N ALA A 60 3.08 19.65 -3.19
CA ALA A 60 4.45 19.67 -3.68
C ALA A 60 4.70 18.64 -4.80
N SER A 61 4.11 17.45 -4.70
CA SER A 61 4.24 16.40 -5.72
C SER A 61 3.63 16.85 -7.06
N ARG A 62 2.48 17.54 -7.02
CA ARG A 62 1.83 18.14 -8.19
C ARG A 62 2.66 19.25 -8.80
N GLU A 63 3.17 20.17 -7.98
CA GLU A 63 4.00 21.30 -8.44
C GLU A 63 5.25 20.80 -9.18
N TRP A 64 5.89 19.76 -8.67
CA TRP A 64 7.10 19.19 -9.27
C TRP A 64 6.83 18.08 -10.30
N GLY A 65 5.57 17.73 -10.56
CA GLY A 65 5.19 16.71 -11.52
C GLY A 65 5.70 15.29 -11.19
N VAL A 66 5.78 14.94 -9.90
CA VAL A 66 6.25 13.63 -9.43
C VAL A 66 5.09 12.80 -8.86
N PRO A 67 4.92 11.52 -9.23
CA PRO A 67 3.85 10.69 -8.70
C PRO A 67 3.98 10.44 -7.19
N ILE A 68 2.85 10.48 -6.48
CA ILE A 68 2.78 10.17 -5.06
C ILE A 68 1.90 8.95 -4.75
N LEU A 69 2.47 8.01 -4.01
CA LEU A 69 1.79 6.85 -3.45
C LEU A 69 1.38 7.14 -1.99
N ALA A 70 0.09 7.17 -1.71
CA ALA A 70 -0.44 7.30 -0.35
C ALA A 70 -0.69 5.91 0.26
N MET A 71 0.01 5.60 1.35
CA MET A 71 -0.23 4.41 2.14
C MET A 71 -1.30 4.71 3.18
N MET A 72 -2.50 4.22 2.92
CA MET A 72 -3.70 4.49 3.69
C MET A 72 -4.10 3.21 4.45
N TYR A 73 -3.83 3.17 5.76
CA TYR A 73 -4.16 2.01 6.58
C TYR A 73 -5.15 2.37 7.68
N PRO A 74 -6.21 1.56 7.89
CA PRO A 74 -7.04 1.69 9.07
C PRO A 74 -6.23 1.27 10.30
N ARG A 75 -5.89 2.23 11.17
CA ARG A 75 -5.21 1.99 12.44
C ARG A 75 -5.61 3.04 13.45
N GLY A 76 -6.09 2.59 14.61
CA GLY A 76 -6.55 3.48 15.65
C GLY A 76 -7.32 2.78 16.75
N LYS A 77 -7.66 3.51 17.81
CA LYS A 77 -8.36 2.93 18.98
C LYS A 77 -9.73 2.33 18.64
N LYS A 78 -10.37 2.81 17.57
CA LYS A 78 -11.67 2.34 17.09
C LYS A 78 -11.57 1.27 15.99
N ILE A 79 -10.36 0.95 15.53
CA ILE A 79 -10.14 -0.06 14.50
C ILE A 79 -9.86 -1.39 15.19
N THR A 80 -10.83 -2.29 15.16
CA THR A 80 -10.69 -3.65 15.72
C THR A 80 -10.06 -4.62 14.72
N ASP A 81 -10.17 -4.32 13.43
CA ASP A 81 -9.64 -5.11 12.32
C ASP A 81 -9.16 -4.16 11.22
N GLU A 82 -7.86 -4.23 10.88
CA GLU A 82 -7.27 -3.39 9.83
C GLU A 82 -7.68 -3.84 8.41
N ASN A 83 -8.32 -5.01 8.28
CA ASN A 83 -8.79 -5.59 7.04
C ASN A 83 -10.32 -5.44 6.86
N ALA A 84 -11.03 -4.87 7.84
CA ALA A 84 -12.48 -4.68 7.77
C ALA A 84 -12.88 -3.86 6.52
N PRO A 85 -13.80 -4.34 5.66
CA PRO A 85 -14.18 -3.67 4.43
C PRO A 85 -14.57 -2.20 4.58
N GLU A 86 -15.34 -1.86 5.61
CA GLU A 86 -15.79 -0.48 5.85
C GLU A 86 -14.62 0.44 6.19
N ALA A 87 -13.68 -0.05 7.00
CA ALA A 87 -12.51 0.71 7.43
C ALA A 87 -11.53 0.93 6.26
N VAL A 88 -11.26 -0.13 5.48
CA VAL A 88 -10.42 -0.06 4.28
C VAL A 88 -11.08 0.85 3.23
N ASN A 89 -12.40 0.77 3.04
CA ASN A 89 -13.13 1.62 2.10
C ASN A 89 -12.93 3.11 2.41
N ILE A 90 -13.08 3.51 3.68
CA ILE A 90 -12.84 4.90 4.10
C ILE A 90 -11.38 5.29 3.87
N ALA A 91 -10.42 4.44 4.24
CA ALA A 91 -9.01 4.74 4.05
C ALA A 91 -8.65 4.94 2.57
N VAL A 92 -9.17 4.09 1.68
CA VAL A 92 -8.95 4.20 0.23
C VAL A 92 -9.60 5.46 -0.33
N ARG A 93 -10.85 5.74 0.05
CA ARG A 93 -11.56 6.93 -0.42
C ARG A 93 -10.86 8.22 0.01
N VAL A 94 -10.40 8.30 1.25
CA VAL A 94 -9.63 9.46 1.74
C VAL A 94 -8.36 9.66 0.92
N GLY A 95 -7.59 8.59 0.66
CA GLY A 95 -6.38 8.70 -0.16
C GLY A 95 -6.65 9.23 -1.58
N ALA A 96 -7.72 8.76 -2.21
CA ALA A 96 -8.14 9.22 -3.52
C ALA A 96 -8.58 10.70 -3.51
N GLU A 97 -9.40 11.11 -2.54
CA GLU A 97 -9.91 12.50 -2.44
C GLU A 97 -8.82 13.50 -2.08
N LEU A 98 -7.81 13.10 -1.30
CA LEU A 98 -6.63 13.94 -1.06
C LEU A 98 -5.83 14.19 -2.34
N GLY A 99 -5.99 13.34 -3.36
CA GLY A 99 -5.34 13.49 -4.65
C GLY A 99 -4.08 12.66 -4.84
N ALA A 100 -3.97 11.51 -4.17
CA ALA A 100 -2.89 10.57 -4.41
C ALA A 100 -2.99 9.94 -5.82
N ASP A 101 -1.85 9.71 -6.47
CA ASP A 101 -1.82 9.03 -7.77
C ASP A 101 -2.00 7.51 -7.63
N ILE A 102 -1.55 6.95 -6.51
CA ILE A 102 -1.71 5.53 -6.16
C ILE A 102 -2.07 5.43 -4.69
N VAL A 103 -3.06 4.59 -4.37
CA VAL A 103 -3.40 4.25 -2.99
C VAL A 103 -2.89 2.85 -2.66
N LYS A 104 -2.13 2.73 -1.58
CA LYS A 104 -1.72 1.44 -1.01
C LYS A 104 -2.50 1.18 0.27
N THR A 105 -3.14 0.02 0.38
CA THR A 105 -3.94 -0.34 1.56
C THR A 105 -3.86 -1.85 1.88
N ASN A 106 -4.68 -2.33 2.82
CA ASN A 106 -4.82 -3.75 3.14
C ASN A 106 -5.83 -4.45 2.22
N TYR A 107 -5.60 -5.73 1.91
CA TYR A 107 -6.62 -6.56 1.27
C TYR A 107 -7.70 -6.92 2.30
N THR A 108 -8.98 -6.88 1.93
CA THR A 108 -10.09 -7.13 2.87
C THR A 108 -10.29 -8.60 3.22
N GLY A 109 -9.56 -9.50 2.56
CA GLY A 109 -9.69 -10.95 2.75
C GLY A 109 -10.78 -11.59 1.89
N ASP A 110 -11.56 -10.78 1.15
CA ASP A 110 -12.64 -11.23 0.28
C ASP A 110 -12.67 -10.42 -1.03
N ILE A 111 -12.90 -11.11 -2.14
CA ILE A 111 -12.81 -10.53 -3.48
C ILE A 111 -13.93 -9.52 -3.74
N ASP A 112 -15.15 -9.78 -3.28
CA ASP A 112 -16.32 -8.96 -3.59
C ASP A 112 -16.29 -7.63 -2.83
N SER A 113 -15.93 -7.68 -1.55
CA SER A 113 -15.70 -6.51 -0.72
C SER A 113 -14.55 -5.64 -1.24
N PHE A 114 -13.42 -6.25 -1.64
CA PHE A 114 -12.31 -5.47 -2.19
C PHE A 114 -12.66 -4.87 -3.55
N LYS A 115 -13.38 -5.60 -4.39
CA LYS A 115 -13.88 -5.14 -5.69
C LYS A 115 -14.82 -3.95 -5.56
N TYR A 116 -15.68 -3.94 -4.55
CA TYR A 116 -16.53 -2.78 -4.24
C TYR A 116 -15.68 -1.54 -3.95
N ILE A 117 -14.65 -1.69 -3.12
CA ILE A 117 -13.75 -0.59 -2.73
C ILE A 117 -12.98 -0.04 -3.92
N VAL A 118 -12.34 -0.92 -4.71
CA VAL A 118 -11.55 -0.52 -5.87
C VAL A 118 -12.41 0.20 -6.91
N LYS A 119 -13.65 -0.25 -7.14
CA LYS A 119 -14.60 0.43 -8.05
C LYS A 119 -15.07 1.79 -7.53
N GLY A 120 -14.91 2.07 -6.24
CA GLY A 120 -15.33 3.32 -5.61
C GLY A 120 -14.38 4.50 -5.84
N VAL A 121 -13.21 4.28 -6.44
CA VAL A 121 -12.20 5.30 -6.70
C VAL A 121 -11.64 5.22 -8.12
N ASN A 122 -11.14 6.34 -8.64
CA ASN A 122 -10.59 6.44 -10.00
C ASN A 122 -9.05 6.30 -10.04
N VAL A 123 -8.42 6.04 -8.89
CA VAL A 123 -6.96 5.92 -8.76
C VAL A 123 -6.58 4.45 -8.59
N PRO A 124 -5.43 4.00 -9.13
CA PRO A 124 -4.90 2.67 -8.87
C PRO A 124 -4.82 2.35 -7.38
N VAL A 125 -5.41 1.20 -6.99
CA VAL A 125 -5.33 0.68 -5.62
C VAL A 125 -4.44 -0.56 -5.61
N ILE A 126 -3.42 -0.58 -4.75
CA ILE A 126 -2.52 -1.72 -4.57
C ILE A 126 -2.58 -2.24 -3.13
N ILE A 127 -2.31 -3.54 -2.94
CA ILE A 127 -2.32 -4.13 -1.60
C ILE A 127 -0.93 -4.20 -0.99
N ALA A 128 -0.87 -4.02 0.33
CA ALA A 128 0.29 -4.31 1.15
C ALA A 128 0.40 -5.81 1.44
N GLY A 129 1.63 -6.30 1.62
CA GLY A 129 1.86 -7.72 1.91
C GLY A 129 1.55 -8.12 3.35
N GLY A 130 1.28 -7.18 4.25
CA GLY A 130 1.01 -7.50 5.65
C GLY A 130 2.18 -8.19 6.38
N PRO A 131 1.92 -8.98 7.43
CA PRO A 131 2.90 -9.88 8.04
C PRO A 131 3.37 -10.96 7.07
N LYS A 132 4.45 -11.67 7.43
CA LYS A 132 4.86 -12.85 6.67
C LYS A 132 3.72 -13.87 6.75
N MET A 133 3.22 -14.33 5.61
CA MET A 133 2.21 -15.38 5.56
C MET A 133 2.84 -16.75 5.79
N ASP A 134 2.03 -17.66 6.33
CA ASP A 134 2.49 -19.00 6.73
C ASP A 134 2.81 -19.86 5.51
N THR A 135 2.06 -19.69 4.41
CA THR A 135 2.24 -20.50 3.20
C THR A 135 2.32 -19.67 1.92
N ILE A 136 3.12 -20.18 0.96
CA ILE A 136 3.27 -19.58 -0.38
C ILE A 136 1.96 -19.62 -1.18
N PRO A 137 1.18 -20.73 -1.20
CA PRO A 137 -0.11 -20.77 -1.89
C PRO A 137 -1.09 -19.70 -1.40
N GLU A 138 -1.21 -19.49 -0.08
CA GLU A 138 -2.10 -18.46 0.46
C GLU A 138 -1.66 -17.05 0.05
N LEU A 139 -0.35 -16.78 0.07
CA LEU A 139 0.20 -15.51 -0.39
C LEU A 139 -0.15 -15.24 -1.85
N PHE A 140 0.04 -16.23 -2.73
CA PHE A 140 -0.32 -16.11 -4.13
C PHE A 140 -1.82 -15.99 -4.36
N GLN A 141 -2.64 -16.67 -3.56
CA GLN A 141 -4.09 -16.54 -3.62
C GLN A 141 -4.53 -15.12 -3.29
N VAL A 142 -3.99 -14.51 -2.23
CA VAL A 142 -4.29 -13.12 -1.86
C VAL A 142 -3.92 -12.13 -2.98
N VAL A 143 -2.76 -12.33 -3.61
CA VAL A 143 -2.37 -11.50 -4.77
C VAL A 143 -3.30 -11.71 -5.94
N TYR A 144 -3.58 -12.96 -6.30
CA TYR A 144 -4.47 -13.30 -7.40
C TYR A 144 -5.85 -12.68 -7.20
N ASP A 145 -6.47 -12.89 -6.05
CA ASP A 145 -7.82 -12.37 -5.74
C ASP A 145 -7.84 -10.85 -5.75
N SER A 146 -6.81 -10.19 -5.19
CA SER A 146 -6.70 -8.73 -5.24
C SER A 146 -6.63 -8.20 -6.67
N ILE A 147 -5.92 -8.88 -7.58
CA ILE A 147 -5.87 -8.49 -8.99
C ILE A 147 -7.21 -8.76 -9.67
N GLN A 148 -7.85 -9.90 -9.41
CA GLN A 148 -9.18 -10.22 -9.96
C GLN A 148 -10.29 -9.27 -9.47
N ALA A 149 -10.15 -8.72 -8.26
CA ALA A 149 -11.02 -7.66 -7.74
C ALA A 149 -10.83 -6.30 -8.44
N GLY A 150 -9.78 -6.14 -9.26
CA GLY A 150 -9.44 -4.90 -9.96
C GLY A 150 -8.27 -4.13 -9.34
N GLY A 151 -7.62 -4.68 -8.31
CA GLY A 151 -6.39 -4.10 -7.75
C GLY A 151 -5.31 -3.99 -8.83
N ALA A 152 -4.56 -2.90 -8.78
CA ALA A 152 -3.58 -2.53 -9.80
C ALA A 152 -2.18 -3.12 -9.56
N GLY A 153 -1.97 -3.84 -8.46
CA GLY A 153 -0.67 -4.40 -8.10
C GLY A 153 -0.50 -4.67 -6.61
N VAL A 154 0.75 -4.95 -6.23
CA VAL A 154 1.15 -5.26 -4.86
C VAL A 154 2.42 -4.51 -4.45
N ALA A 155 2.55 -4.18 -3.18
CA ALA A 155 3.77 -3.59 -2.62
C ALA A 155 4.22 -4.36 -1.37
N PHE A 156 4.96 -5.44 -1.61
CA PHE A 156 5.37 -6.42 -0.59
C PHE A 156 6.80 -6.18 -0.14
N GLY A 157 7.03 -6.36 1.17
CA GLY A 157 8.35 -6.30 1.78
C GLY A 157 8.72 -7.66 2.38
N ARG A 158 8.28 -7.90 3.63
CA ARG A 158 8.65 -9.09 4.42
C ARG A 158 8.45 -10.42 3.69
N ASN A 159 7.32 -10.59 3.00
CA ASN A 159 7.03 -11.79 2.22
C ASN A 159 8.03 -12.09 1.10
N VAL A 160 8.78 -11.08 0.63
CA VAL A 160 9.82 -11.25 -0.40
C VAL A 160 11.19 -11.44 0.25
N PHE A 161 11.66 -10.47 1.05
CA PHE A 161 13.04 -10.51 1.55
C PHE A 161 13.27 -11.52 2.68
N GLN A 162 12.20 -12.06 3.28
CA GLN A 162 12.28 -13.16 4.27
C GLN A 162 11.88 -14.52 3.68
N ALA A 163 11.69 -14.61 2.36
CA ALA A 163 11.49 -15.88 1.67
C ALA A 163 12.82 -16.62 1.57
N GLU A 164 12.75 -17.96 1.50
CA GLU A 164 13.94 -18.80 1.28
C GLU A 164 14.61 -18.48 -0.06
N ASN A 165 13.81 -18.23 -1.10
CA ASN A 165 14.28 -17.78 -2.41
C ASN A 165 13.54 -16.50 -2.85
N PRO A 166 14.08 -15.31 -2.55
CA PRO A 166 13.46 -14.04 -2.91
C PRO A 166 13.28 -13.85 -4.42
N THR A 167 14.21 -14.36 -5.24
CA THR A 167 14.12 -14.28 -6.71
C THR A 167 12.90 -15.01 -7.23
N LYS A 168 12.74 -16.29 -6.85
CA LYS A 168 11.55 -17.08 -7.23
C LYS A 168 10.26 -16.45 -6.72
N MET A 169 10.27 -15.92 -5.49
CA MET A 169 9.11 -15.22 -4.93
C MET A 169 8.69 -14.02 -5.79
N VAL A 170 9.63 -13.15 -6.18
CA VAL A 170 9.35 -12.01 -7.05
C VAL A 170 8.86 -12.46 -8.42
N GLU A 171 9.48 -13.49 -9.01
CA GLU A 171 9.04 -14.05 -10.30
C GLU A 171 7.59 -14.57 -10.25
N GLY A 172 7.22 -15.30 -9.20
CA GLY A 172 5.87 -15.80 -9.01
C GLY A 172 4.85 -14.67 -8.86
N LEU A 173 5.14 -13.67 -8.01
CA LEU A 173 4.30 -12.47 -7.86
C LEU A 173 4.15 -11.71 -9.19
N ALA A 174 5.24 -11.52 -9.93
CA ALA A 174 5.23 -10.81 -11.20
C ALA A 174 4.40 -11.53 -12.28
N LYS A 175 4.40 -12.88 -12.29
CA LYS A 175 3.56 -13.65 -13.21
C LYS A 175 2.07 -13.43 -12.95
N ILE A 176 1.65 -13.40 -11.69
CA ILE A 176 0.25 -13.13 -11.33
C ILE A 176 -0.12 -11.70 -11.72
N VAL A 177 0.70 -10.72 -11.31
CA VAL A 177 0.38 -9.29 -11.47
C VAL A 177 0.46 -8.82 -12.92
N HIS A 178 1.43 -9.31 -13.70
CA HIS A 178 1.74 -8.78 -15.04
C HIS A 178 1.46 -9.74 -16.19
N LYS A 179 1.30 -11.04 -15.92
CA LYS A 179 1.14 -12.05 -16.97
C LYS A 179 -0.16 -12.86 -16.87
N ASN A 180 -1.07 -12.48 -15.98
CA ASN A 180 -2.37 -13.15 -15.78
C ASN A 180 -2.28 -14.65 -15.45
N TYR A 181 -1.19 -15.07 -14.81
CA TYR A 181 -1.09 -16.46 -14.35
C TYR A 181 -2.04 -16.70 -13.18
N THR A 182 -2.62 -17.89 -13.14
CA THR A 182 -3.33 -18.44 -11.98
C THR A 182 -2.35 -18.89 -10.90
N VAL A 183 -2.85 -19.08 -9.67
CA VAL A 183 -2.04 -19.60 -8.55
C VAL A 183 -1.49 -21.00 -8.88
N GLU A 184 -2.30 -21.88 -9.47
CA GLU A 184 -1.86 -23.23 -9.84
C GLU A 184 -0.73 -23.23 -10.87
N GLU A 185 -0.79 -22.36 -11.87
CA GLU A 185 0.26 -22.24 -12.89
C GLU A 185 1.57 -21.76 -12.28
N VAL A 186 1.53 -20.78 -11.38
CA VAL A 186 2.72 -20.31 -10.68
C VAL A 186 3.31 -21.40 -9.79
N LEU A 187 2.48 -22.11 -9.02
CA LEU A 187 2.94 -23.16 -8.10
C LEU A 187 3.58 -24.36 -8.81
N LYS A 188 3.16 -24.69 -10.04
CA LYS A 188 3.81 -25.74 -10.85
C LYS A 188 5.25 -25.39 -11.23
N GLU A 189 5.56 -24.10 -11.30
CA GLU A 189 6.87 -23.58 -11.69
C GLU A 189 7.70 -23.07 -10.50
N PHE A 190 7.13 -23.11 -9.29
CA PHE A 190 7.72 -22.51 -8.08
C PHE A 190 8.79 -23.37 -7.43
#